data_AF-A0A8C5R5K8-F1
#
_entry.id   AF-A0A8C5R5K8-F1
#
_cell.length_a   1.000
_cell.length_b   1.000
_cell.length_c   1.000
_cell.angle_alpha   90.00
_cell.angle_beta   90.00
_cell.angle_gamma   90.00
#
_symmetry.space_group_name_H-M   'P 1'
#
loop_
_entity.id
_entity.type
_entity.pdbx_description
1 polymer ?
#
loop_
_entity_poly.entity_id
_entity_poly.type
_entity_poly.pdbx_seq_one_letter_code
_entity_poly.pdbx_strand_id
1 'polypeptide(L)'
;MFQPLICNHALVDLEVWLQIKGWNILEWPSQSPDLNPIENLWWDLKKAVAVRKPKNVTELEAFAHDEWAKIPVDRWKTLVSSYASHLKAVITVKGCCTKY
;
A
#
# COMPACT_ATOMS: atom_id res chain seq x y z
N MET A 1 1.49 10.39 -1.57
CA MET A 1 1.27 11.35 -0.47
C MET A 1 0.12 10.82 0.38
N PHE A 2 0.44 10.05 1.41
CA PHE A 2 -0.49 9.69 2.49
C PHE A 2 0.24 9.97 3.80
N GLN A 3 0.25 11.23 4.21
CA GLN A 3 0.42 11.59 5.61
C GLN A 3 -0.97 11.97 6.11
N PRO A 4 -1.53 11.30 7.11
CA PRO A 4 -2.75 11.78 7.68
C PRO A 4 -2.38 12.92 8.65
N LEU A 5 -2.86 14.12 8.35
CA LEU A 5 -2.99 15.20 9.32
C LEU A 5 -4.07 14.78 10.34
N ILE A 6 -3.70 13.92 11.29
CA ILE A 6 -4.57 13.55 12.40
C ILE A 6 -4.21 14.47 13.57
N CYS A 7 -5.17 15.29 14.01
CA CYS A 7 -5.05 16.09 15.22
C CYS A 7 -4.65 15.19 16.41
N ASN A 8 -3.72 15.63 17.27
CA ASN A 8 -3.12 14.83 18.35
C ASN A 8 -4.12 14.01 19.20
N HIS A 9 -5.35 14.48 19.42
CA HIS A 9 -6.37 13.70 20.15
C HIS A 9 -6.81 12.42 19.42
N ALA A 10 -6.99 12.47 18.09
CA ALA A 10 -7.42 11.32 17.32
C ALA A 10 -6.31 10.28 17.10
N LEU A 11 -5.03 10.67 17.27
CA LEU A 11 -3.90 9.74 17.30
C LEU A 11 -3.93 8.87 18.57
N VAL A 12 -4.21 9.49 19.73
CA VAL A 12 -4.35 8.78 21.02
C VAL A 12 -5.49 7.76 20.96
N ASP A 13 -6.63 8.14 20.40
CA ASP A 13 -7.78 7.25 20.27
C ASP A 13 -7.51 6.06 19.32
N LEU A 14 -6.77 6.29 18.23
CA LEU A 14 -6.39 5.23 17.28
C LEU A 14 -5.38 4.27 17.89
N GLU A 15 -4.35 4.76 18.59
CA GLU A 15 -3.35 3.93 19.25
C GLU A 15 -3.98 3.04 20.32
N VAL A 16 -4.85 3.60 21.16
CA VAL A 16 -5.61 2.84 22.17
C VAL A 16 -6.49 1.78 21.50
N TRP A 17 -7.17 2.12 20.41
CA TRP A 17 -8.01 1.17 19.69
C TRP A 17 -7.20 0.02 19.07
N LEU A 18 -6.05 0.32 18.47
CA LEU A 18 -5.15 -0.69 17.89
C LEU A 18 -4.58 -1.62 18.97
N GLN A 19 -4.25 -1.08 20.14
CA GLN A 19 -3.83 -1.87 21.30
C GLN A 19 -4.95 -2.78 21.82
N ILE A 20 -6.19 -2.29 21.94
CA ILE A 20 -7.36 -3.11 22.32
C ILE A 20 -7.59 -4.25 21.31
N LYS A 21 -7.34 -4.00 20.02
CA LYS A 21 -7.42 -5.04 18.98
C LYS A 21 -6.25 -6.02 19.01
N GLY A 22 -5.20 -5.75 19.78
CA GLY A 22 -3.98 -6.57 19.84
C GLY A 22 -3.18 -6.54 18.55
N TRP A 23 -3.29 -5.46 17.77
CA TRP A 23 -2.57 -5.31 16.50
C TRP A 23 -1.23 -4.61 16.74
N ASN A 24 -0.16 -5.23 16.27
CA ASN A 24 1.16 -4.62 16.29
C ASN A 24 1.28 -3.64 15.12
N ILE A 25 1.61 -2.39 15.42
CA ILE A 25 1.89 -1.37 14.42
C ILE A 25 3.35 -1.52 13.99
N LEU A 26 3.58 -1.64 12.68
CA LEU A 26 4.94 -1.63 12.14
C LEU A 26 5.47 -0.19 12.15
N GLU A 27 6.68 0.02 12.69
CA GLU A 27 7.36 1.31 12.58
C GLU A 27 7.63 1.64 11.11
N TRP A 28 7.09 2.76 10.64
CA TRP A 28 7.17 3.16 9.25
C TRP A 28 8.05 4.41 9.06
N PRO A 29 9.12 4.35 8.26
CA PRO A 29 9.92 5.53 7.95
C PRO A 29 9.12 6.52 7.10
N SER A 30 9.26 7.82 7.39
CA SER A 30 8.60 8.87 6.60
C SER A 30 9.07 8.82 5.14
N GLN A 31 8.19 9.25 4.22
CA GLN A 31 8.49 9.37 2.78
C GLN A 31 9.04 8.10 2.10
N SER A 32 8.69 6.91 2.59
CA SER A 32 9.15 5.62 2.02
C SER A 32 8.01 4.86 1.31
N PRO A 33 7.47 5.36 0.19
CA PRO A 33 6.44 4.64 -0.58
C PRO A 33 6.99 3.37 -1.24
N ASP A 34 8.30 3.32 -1.50
CA ASP A 34 9.04 2.17 -2.06
C ASP A 34 8.99 0.93 -1.15
N LEU A 35 8.80 1.16 0.15
CA LEU A 35 8.56 0.08 1.10
C LEU A 35 7.12 -0.42 1.07
N ASN A 36 6.13 0.35 0.61
CA ASN A 36 4.72 -0.03 0.75
C ASN A 36 4.31 -1.08 -0.29
N PRO A 37 4.06 -2.36 0.09
CA PRO A 37 3.76 -3.40 -0.88
C PRO A 37 2.45 -3.15 -1.65
N ILE A 38 1.53 -2.35 -1.09
CA ILE A 38 0.25 -2.01 -1.72
C ILE A 38 0.43 -1.13 -2.96
N GLU A 39 1.52 -0.36 -3.08
CA GLU A 39 1.76 0.52 -4.24
C GLU A 39 1.88 -0.31 -5.53
N ASN A 40 2.46 -1.51 -5.43
CA ASN A 40 2.53 -2.46 -6.53
C ASN A 40 1.13 -2.97 -6.94
N LEU A 41 0.26 -3.24 -5.96
CA LEU A 41 -1.13 -3.65 -6.24
C LEU A 41 -1.93 -2.51 -6.88
N TRP A 42 -1.73 -1.27 -6.42
CA TRP A 42 -2.34 -0.11 -7.05
C TRP A 42 -1.88 0.09 -8.48
N TRP A 43 -0.60 -0.18 -8.78
CA TRP A 43 -0.10 -0.14 -10.14
C TRP A 43 -0.77 -1.21 -11.02
N ASP A 44 -0.84 -2.46 -10.54
CA ASP A 44 -1.49 -3.57 -11.23
C ASP A 44 -2.97 -3.22 -11.55
N LEU A 45 -3.69 -2.69 -10.56
CA LEU A 45 -5.08 -2.27 -10.72
C LEU A 45 -5.24 -1.14 -11.74
N LYS A 46 -4.46 -0.06 -11.60
CA LYS A 46 -4.52 1.10 -12.51
C LYS A 46 -4.26 0.67 -13.96
N LYS A 47 -3.33 -0.25 -14.17
CA LYS A 47 -3.01 -0.78 -15.50
C LYS A 47 -4.18 -1.58 -16.08
N ALA A 48 -4.79 -2.46 -15.30
CA ALA A 48 -5.94 -3.27 -15.72
C ALA A 48 -7.17 -2.39 -16.06
N VAL A 49 -7.48 -1.43 -15.20
CA VAL A 49 -8.58 -0.48 -15.40
C VAL A 49 -8.34 0.41 -16.63
N ALA A 50 -7.11 0.89 -16.84
CA ALA A 50 -6.77 1.73 -17.99
C ALA A 50 -6.99 1.03 -19.33
N VAL A 51 -6.76 -0.30 -19.40
CA VAL A 51 -7.03 -1.11 -20.61
C VAL A 51 -8.52 -1.08 -20.98
N ARG A 52 -9.42 -1.00 -19.99
CA ARG A 52 -10.88 -0.95 -20.20
C ARG A 52 -11.40 0.42 -20.63
N LYS A 53 -10.56 1.47 -20.54
CA LYS A 53 -10.86 2.85 -20.98
C LYS A 53 -12.22 3.36 -20.47
N PRO A 54 -12.42 3.44 -19.14
CA PRO A 54 -13.66 3.97 -18.57
C PRO A 54 -13.91 5.41 -19.02
N LYS A 55 -15.17 5.74 -19.31
CA LYS A 55 -15.57 7.05 -19.83
C LYS A 55 -16.16 7.98 -18.78
N ASN A 56 -16.54 7.43 -17.63
CA ASN A 56 -17.15 8.15 -16.52
C ASN A 56 -16.75 7.50 -15.19
N VAL A 57 -17.09 8.16 -14.08
CA VAL A 57 -16.74 7.71 -12.74
C VAL A 57 -17.42 6.39 -12.38
N THR A 58 -18.66 6.17 -12.81
CA THR A 58 -19.40 4.93 -12.55
C THR A 58 -18.75 3.71 -13.22
N GLU A 59 -18.33 3.86 -14.48
CA GLU A 59 -17.56 2.82 -15.19
C GLU A 59 -16.20 2.60 -14.54
N LEU A 60 -15.50 3.68 -14.14
CA LEU A 60 -14.22 3.58 -13.47
C LEU A 60 -14.32 2.77 -12.17
N GLU A 61 -15.33 3.06 -11.35
CA GLU A 61 -15.61 2.37 -10.10
C GLU A 61 -15.93 0.89 -10.33
N ALA A 62 -16.88 0.60 -11.23
CA ALA A 62 -17.26 -0.77 -11.57
C ALA A 62 -16.05 -1.58 -12.07
N PHE A 63 -15.24 -0.99 -12.96
CA PHE A 63 -14.06 -1.66 -13.50
C PHE A 63 -12.99 -1.85 -12.43
N ALA A 64 -12.82 -0.89 -11.51
CA ALA A 64 -11.88 -1.05 -10.40
C ALA A 64 -12.28 -2.23 -9.50
N HIS A 65 -13.57 -2.38 -9.18
CA HIS A 65 -14.05 -3.53 -8.40
C HIS A 65 -13.84 -4.86 -9.13
N ASP A 66 -14.20 -4.92 -10.42
CA ASP A 66 -14.01 -6.12 -11.24
C ASP A 66 -12.54 -6.54 -11.33
N GLU A 67 -11.64 -5.59 -11.64
CA GLU A 67 -10.22 -5.89 -11.81
C GLU A 67 -9.54 -6.19 -10.48
N TRP A 68 -9.95 -5.53 -9.40
CA TRP A 68 -9.47 -5.85 -8.05
C TRP A 68 -9.78 -7.29 -7.65
N ALA A 69 -11.01 -7.74 -7.92
CA ALA A 69 -11.43 -9.11 -7.61
C ALA A 69 -10.66 -10.19 -8.41
N LYS A 70 -10.04 -9.81 -9.53
CA LYS A 70 -9.24 -10.71 -10.37
C LYS A 70 -7.77 -10.80 -9.94
N ILE A 71 -7.29 -9.91 -9.06
CA ILE A 71 -5.91 -9.97 -8.58
C ILE A 71 -5.71 -11.28 -7.81
N PRO A 72 -4.82 -12.18 -8.27
CA PRO A 72 -4.68 -13.48 -7.66
C PRO A 72 -4.05 -13.37 -6.27
N VAL A 73 -4.46 -14.25 -5.37
CA VAL A 73 -3.93 -14.33 -4.00
C VAL A 73 -2.40 -14.49 -3.98
N ASP A 74 -1.86 -15.25 -4.94
CA ASP A 74 -0.42 -15.46 -4.99
C ASP A 74 0.38 -14.20 -5.35
N ARG A 75 -0.26 -13.21 -5.99
CA ARG A 75 0.36 -11.91 -6.26
C ARG A 75 0.66 -11.17 -4.95
N TRP A 76 -0.31 -11.07 -4.04
CA TRP A 76 -0.07 -10.39 -2.76
C TRP A 76 0.92 -11.16 -1.89
N LYS A 77 0.87 -12.50 -1.88
CA LYS A 77 1.86 -13.32 -1.16
C LYS A 77 3.28 -13.06 -1.64
N THR A 78 3.45 -12.96 -2.96
CA THR A 78 4.75 -12.64 -3.57
C THR A 78 5.26 -11.28 -3.09
N LEU A 79 4.41 -10.25 -3.09
CA LEU A 79 4.78 -8.90 -2.64
C LEU A 79 5.15 -8.87 -1.15
N VAL A 80 4.42 -9.59 -0.29
CA VAL A 80 4.77 -9.70 1.13
C VAL A 80 6.08 -10.46 1.30
N SER A 81 6.30 -11.53 0.55
CA SER A 81 7.55 -12.32 0.63
C SER A 81 8.78 -11.54 0.17
N SER A 82 8.63 -10.61 -0.79
CA SER A 82 9.74 -9.78 -1.29
C SER A 82 10.06 -8.61 -0.36
N TYR A 83 9.21 -8.29 0.62
CA TYR A 83 9.40 -7.14 1.51
C TYR A 83 10.75 -7.17 2.25
N ALA A 84 11.19 -8.34 2.71
CA ALA A 84 12.48 -8.51 3.35
C ALA A 84 13.66 -8.10 2.42
N SER A 85 13.51 -8.30 1.12
CA SER A 85 14.51 -7.88 0.13
C SER A 85 14.50 -6.37 -0.11
N HIS A 86 13.34 -5.71 -0.01
CA HIS A 86 13.22 -4.25 -0.11
C HIS A 86 13.89 -3.58 1.08
N LEU A 87 13.66 -4.09 2.31
CA LEU A 87 14.33 -3.63 3.51
C LEU A 87 15.86 -3.74 3.40
N LYS A 88 16.36 -4.88 2.90
CA LYS A 88 17.81 -5.05 2.65
C LYS A 88 18.34 -4.04 1.63
N ALA A 89 17.56 -3.72 0.59
CA ALA A 89 17.93 -2.72 -0.39
C ALA A 89 18.05 -1.32 0.25
N VAL A 90 17.06 -0.91 1.04
CA VAL A 90 17.07 0.37 1.79
C VAL A 90 18.28 0.45 2.72
N ILE A 91 18.58 -0.61 3.47
CA ILE A 91 19.75 -0.67 4.36
C ILE A 91 21.05 -0.51 3.56
N THR A 92 21.14 -1.20 2.41
CA THR A 92 22.33 -1.14 1.54
C THR A 92 22.59 0.25 1.01
N VAL A 93 21.52 0.99 0.63
CA VAL A 93 21.61 2.37 0.16
C VAL A 93 21.54 3.41 1.29
N LYS A 94 21.66 2.96 2.56
CA LYS A 94 21.65 3.82 3.75
C LYS A 94 20.44 4.76 3.85
N GLY A 95 19.26 4.27 3.45
CA GLY A 95 18.02 5.05 3.51
C GLY A 95 17.75 5.95 2.30
N CYS A 96 18.61 5.94 1.28
CA CYS A 96 18.32 6.59 -0.01
C CYS A 96 17.26 5.82 -0.83
N CYS A 97 16.80 6.42 -1.93
CA CYS A 97 15.78 5.81 -2.79
C CYS A 97 16.25 4.46 -3.35
N THR A 98 15.36 3.47 -3.32
CA THR A 98 15.57 2.18 -3.98
C THR A 98 14.94 2.17 -5.37
N LYS A 99 15.13 1.07 -6.12
CA LYS A 99 14.52 0.86 -7.44
C LYS A 99 13.04 0.43 -7.38
N TYR A 100 12.51 0.22 -6.18
CA TYR A 100 11.17 -0.31 -5.92
C TYR A 100 10.14 0.81 -5.81
#